data_AF-A0A062UYL3-F1
#
_entry.id   AF-A0A062UYL3-F1
#
_cell.length_a   1.000
_cell.length_b   1.000
_cell.length_c   1.000
_cell.angle_alpha   90.00
_cell.angle_beta   90.00
_cell.angle_gamma   90.00
#
_symmetry.space_group_name_H-M   'P 1'
#
loop_
_entity.id
_entity.type
_entity.pdbx_description
1 polymer ?
#
loop_
_entity_poly.entity_id
_entity_poly.type
_entity_poly.pdbx_seq_one_letter_code
_entity_poly.pdbx_strand_id
1 'polypeptide(L)'
;MHEELKERLRQIETSYNGRAFWSIINQVKKDKIKDDEVLKLIANINQKRFREKVSFTLSVPVGNLLEIVITIAALLLAFQIESDLALYISALILTATLHPLSHYITGNLLGIRFTHYYLNGPARVEPTLKIDYFSYLKARGRNRAIMHVSGVIGTLAAPLIVALIALNKDAGNVAFNLFILFLLLIVFELLTSTKIGDLMRARREFRN
;
A
#
# COMPACT_ATOMS: atom_id res chain seq x y z
N MET A 1 -9.65 29.21 13.05
CA MET A 1 -9.67 27.96 12.27
C MET A 1 -8.81 26.84 12.90
N HIS A 2 -7.53 27.05 13.19
CA HIS A 2 -6.68 25.99 13.78
C HIS A 2 -7.12 25.56 15.18
N GLU A 3 -7.45 26.49 16.08
CA GLU A 3 -7.93 26.15 17.43
C GLU A 3 -9.28 25.40 17.43
N GLU A 4 -10.20 25.78 16.54
CA GLU A 4 -11.47 25.07 16.36
C GLU A 4 -11.25 23.63 15.86
N LEU A 5 -10.31 23.43 14.92
CA LEU A 5 -9.93 22.09 14.45
C LEU A 5 -9.28 21.26 15.56
N LYS A 6 -8.42 21.86 16.39
CA LYS A 6 -7.81 21.19 17.54
C LYS A 6 -8.88 20.75 18.54
N GLU A 7 -9.86 21.60 18.84
CA GLU A 7 -10.94 21.26 19.75
C GLU A 7 -11.81 20.11 19.21
N ARG A 8 -12.18 20.16 17.92
CA ARG A 8 -12.90 19.05 17.27
C ARG A 8 -12.10 17.74 17.28
N LEU A 9 -10.78 17.80 17.12
CA LEU A 9 -9.92 16.61 17.20
C LEU A 9 -9.85 16.03 18.62
N ARG A 10 -9.78 16.88 19.65
CA ARG A 10 -9.82 16.46 21.06
C ARG A 10 -11.13 15.75 21.39
N GLN A 11 -12.26 16.27 20.90
CA GLN A 11 -13.57 15.61 21.06
C GLN A 11 -13.63 14.24 20.38
N ILE A 12 -13.00 14.08 19.21
CA ILE A 12 -12.91 12.78 18.52
C ILE A 12 -12.01 11.80 19.26
N GLU A 13 -10.98 12.29 19.95
CA GLU A 13 -10.09 11.43 20.73
C GLU A 13 -10.81 10.79 21.93
N THR A 14 -11.72 11.52 22.58
CA THR A 14 -12.60 11.01 23.66
C THR A 14 -13.77 10.20 23.14
N SER A 15 -14.45 10.66 22.09
CA SER A 15 -15.60 9.98 21.48
C SER A 15 -15.41 9.84 19.97
N TYR A 16 -14.80 8.72 19.56
CA TYR A 16 -14.41 8.57 18.16
C TYR A 16 -15.61 8.40 17.23
N ASN A 17 -15.75 9.37 16.33
CA ASN A 17 -16.63 9.28 15.18
C ASN A 17 -15.79 9.25 13.90
N GLY A 18 -15.79 8.10 13.21
CA GLY A 18 -14.99 7.91 12.00
C GLY A 18 -15.35 8.86 10.86
N ARG A 19 -16.64 9.18 10.67
CA ARG A 19 -17.08 10.13 9.63
C ARG A 19 -16.57 11.54 9.93
N ALA A 20 -16.70 11.98 11.18
CA ALA A 20 -16.19 13.29 11.62
C ALA A 20 -14.66 13.38 11.45
N PHE A 21 -13.93 12.32 11.82
CA PHE A 21 -12.47 12.26 11.69
C PHE A 21 -12.02 12.38 10.23
N TRP A 22 -12.62 11.61 9.32
CA TRP A 22 -12.29 11.69 7.90
C TRP A 22 -12.70 13.02 7.25
N SER A 23 -13.79 13.64 7.74
CA SER A 23 -14.19 14.99 7.32
C SER A 23 -13.11 16.02 7.67
N ILE A 24 -12.57 15.99 8.88
CA ILE A 24 -11.46 16.88 9.31
C ILE A 24 -10.21 16.65 8.45
N ILE A 25 -9.84 15.40 8.18
CA ILE A 25 -8.70 15.09 7.31
C ILE A 25 -8.89 15.69 5.91
N ASN A 26 -10.09 15.57 5.35
CA ASN A 26 -10.38 16.12 4.02
C ASN A 26 -10.31 17.66 4.03
N GLN A 27 -10.80 18.29 5.09
CA GLN A 27 -10.67 19.74 5.29
C GLN A 27 -9.20 20.17 5.35
N VAL A 28 -8.38 19.50 6.17
CA VAL A 28 -6.94 19.75 6.30
C VAL A 28 -6.22 19.64 4.95
N LYS A 29 -6.56 18.64 4.14
CA LYS A 29 -5.98 18.46 2.80
C LYS A 29 -6.41 19.57 1.84
N LYS A 30 -7.71 19.90 1.80
CA LYS A 30 -8.29 20.91 0.91
C LYS A 30 -7.75 22.31 1.22
N ASP A 31 -7.72 22.66 2.51
CA ASP A 31 -7.25 23.97 2.99
C ASP A 31 -5.72 24.03 3.10
N LYS A 32 -5.02 22.94 2.74
CA LYS A 32 -3.56 22.79 2.75
C LYS A 32 -2.92 23.20 4.09
N ILE A 33 -3.58 22.82 5.19
CA ILE A 33 -3.12 23.14 6.54
C ILE A 33 -1.81 22.40 6.83
N LYS A 34 -0.78 23.15 7.23
CA LYS A 34 0.56 22.64 7.57
C LYS A 34 0.93 22.80 9.05
N ASP A 35 -0.04 23.11 9.90
CA ASP A 35 0.16 23.24 11.33
C ASP A 35 0.59 21.90 11.94
N ASP A 36 1.81 21.85 12.48
CA ASP A 36 2.42 20.62 12.98
C ASP A 36 1.66 20.03 14.18
N GLU A 37 1.03 20.83 15.02
CA GLU A 37 0.24 20.34 16.15
C GLU A 37 -1.04 19.66 15.68
N VAL A 38 -1.76 20.28 14.75
CA VAL A 38 -2.97 19.70 14.13
C VAL A 38 -2.63 18.38 13.45
N LEU A 39 -1.55 18.35 12.66
CA LEU A 39 -1.13 17.13 11.96
C LEU A 39 -0.70 16.02 12.93
N LYS A 40 -0.01 16.37 14.03
CA LYS A 40 0.37 15.41 15.08
C LYS A 40 -0.85 14.83 15.78
N LEU A 41 -1.85 15.66 16.13
CA LEU A 41 -3.10 15.19 16.73
C LEU A 41 -3.81 14.16 15.82
N ILE A 42 -3.92 14.46 14.53
CA ILE A 42 -4.50 13.52 13.56
C ILE A 42 -3.71 12.21 13.51
N ALA A 43 -2.38 12.29 13.45
CA ALA A 43 -1.52 11.12 13.41
C ALA A 43 -1.65 10.26 14.67
N ASN A 44 -1.73 10.88 15.86
CA ASN A 44 -1.89 10.19 17.14
C ASN A 44 -3.23 9.47 17.23
N ILE A 45 -4.33 10.14 16.88
CA ILE A 45 -5.67 9.52 16.84
C ILE A 45 -5.66 8.35 15.85
N ASN A 46 -5.10 8.54 14.66
CA ASN A 46 -5.01 7.49 13.64
C ASN A 46 -4.20 6.27 14.12
N GLN A 47 -3.09 6.50 14.82
CA GLN A 47 -2.24 5.46 15.38
C GLN A 47 -2.93 4.71 16.52
N LYS A 48 -3.63 5.43 17.42
CA LYS A 48 -4.40 4.83 18.51
C LYS A 48 -5.45 3.86 17.97
N ARG A 49 -6.26 4.29 17.00
CA ARG A 49 -7.30 3.44 16.37
C ARG A 49 -6.73 2.28 15.59
N PHE A 50 -5.52 2.41 15.04
CA PHE A 50 -4.82 1.30 14.41
C PHE A 50 -4.44 0.22 15.44
N ARG A 51 -3.82 0.62 16.56
CA ARG A 51 -3.40 -0.31 17.64
C ARG A 51 -4.59 -1.04 18.28
N GLU A 52 -5.76 -0.41 18.35
CA GLU A 52 -6.97 -1.06 18.86
C GLU A 52 -7.50 -2.18 17.95
N LYS A 53 -7.17 -2.17 16.66
CA LYS A 53 -7.71 -3.12 15.67
C LYS A 53 -6.72 -4.19 15.24
N VAL A 54 -5.43 -3.90 15.36
CA VAL A 54 -4.36 -4.74 14.81
C VAL A 54 -3.60 -5.39 15.95
N SER A 55 -3.62 -6.72 15.98
CA SER A 55 -2.96 -7.52 17.02
C SER A 55 -1.50 -7.86 16.72
N PHE A 56 -1.09 -7.82 15.44
CA PHE A 56 0.26 -8.18 15.01
C PHE A 56 0.87 -7.07 14.16
N THR A 57 2.08 -6.66 14.53
CA THR A 57 2.85 -5.66 13.80
C THR A 57 4.33 -6.03 13.77
N LEU A 58 5.00 -5.71 12.67
CA LEU A 58 6.45 -5.79 12.54
C LEU A 58 7.02 -4.38 12.32
N SER A 59 8.26 -4.14 12.78
CA SER A 59 8.96 -2.91 12.45
C SER A 59 9.21 -2.83 10.94
N VAL A 60 9.28 -1.62 10.39
CA VAL A 60 9.49 -1.42 8.94
C VAL A 60 10.78 -2.08 8.43
N PRO A 61 11.94 -1.98 9.12
CA PRO A 61 13.15 -2.64 8.66
C PRO A 61 13.03 -4.17 8.61
N VAL A 62 12.42 -4.77 9.63
CA VAL A 62 12.22 -6.24 9.68
C VAL A 62 11.24 -6.69 8.61
N GLY A 63 10.11 -5.99 8.45
CA GLY A 63 9.15 -6.29 7.39
C GLY A 63 9.78 -6.17 6.00
N ASN A 64 10.50 -5.07 5.71
CA ASN A 64 11.20 -4.91 4.44
C ASN A 64 12.24 -6.02 4.20
N LEU A 65 12.99 -6.41 5.24
CA LEU A 65 13.95 -7.51 5.11
C LEU A 65 13.25 -8.80 4.72
N LEU A 66 12.12 -9.13 5.37
CA LEU A 66 11.31 -10.31 5.03
C LEU A 66 10.77 -10.23 3.60
N GLU A 67 10.17 -9.09 3.21
CA GLU A 67 9.64 -8.88 1.86
C GLU A 67 10.73 -9.04 0.79
N ILE A 68 11.93 -8.50 1.04
CA ILE A 68 13.08 -8.63 0.12
C ILE A 68 13.55 -10.08 0.04
N VAL A 69 13.72 -10.76 1.16
CA VAL A 69 14.15 -12.17 1.20
C VAL A 69 13.14 -13.05 0.45
N ILE A 70 11.85 -12.86 0.69
CA ILE A 70 10.78 -13.62 0.02
C ILE A 70 10.73 -13.28 -1.48
N THR A 71 10.92 -12.01 -1.85
CA THR A 71 11.03 -11.59 -3.26
C THR A 71 12.18 -12.28 -3.97
N ILE A 72 13.37 -12.31 -3.36
CA ILE A 72 14.55 -12.99 -3.90
C ILE A 72 14.29 -14.50 -4.00
N ALA A 73 13.70 -15.11 -2.97
CA ALA A 73 13.34 -16.53 -2.98
C ALA A 73 12.37 -16.87 -4.11
N ALA A 74 11.37 -16.01 -4.38
CA ALA A 74 10.44 -16.18 -5.50
C ALA A 74 11.13 -16.05 -6.86
N LEU A 75 12.07 -15.12 -7.01
CA LEU A 75 12.86 -15.02 -8.24
C LEU A 75 13.74 -16.26 -8.43
N LEU A 76 14.43 -16.72 -7.38
CA LEU A 76 15.22 -17.95 -7.43
C LEU A 76 14.34 -19.17 -7.76
N LEU A 77 13.14 -19.25 -7.18
CA LEU A 77 12.16 -20.30 -7.49
C LEU A 77 11.81 -20.28 -8.98
N ALA A 78 11.50 -19.11 -9.55
CA ALA A 78 11.18 -18.97 -10.97
C ALA A 78 12.35 -19.36 -11.90
N PHE A 79 13.57 -18.92 -11.58
CA PHE A 79 14.74 -19.17 -12.41
C PHE A 79 15.28 -20.61 -12.26
N GLN A 80 15.41 -21.12 -11.05
CA GLN A 80 16.17 -22.33 -10.76
C GLN A 80 15.32 -23.61 -10.81
N ILE A 81 14.01 -23.52 -10.54
CA ILE A 81 13.15 -24.70 -10.50
C ILE A 81 12.46 -24.91 -11.84
N GLU A 82 12.66 -26.07 -12.45
CA GLU A 82 12.05 -26.47 -13.72
C GLU A 82 10.64 -27.02 -13.49
N SER A 83 9.71 -26.13 -13.16
CA SER A 83 8.31 -26.49 -12.94
C SER A 83 7.38 -25.32 -13.28
N ASP A 84 6.35 -25.58 -14.08
CA ASP A 84 5.28 -24.61 -14.36
C ASP A 84 4.63 -24.10 -13.07
N LEU A 85 4.42 -24.99 -12.10
CA LEU A 85 3.87 -24.64 -10.80
C LEU A 85 4.76 -23.67 -10.04
N ALA A 86 6.09 -23.85 -10.11
CA ALA A 86 7.04 -22.94 -9.49
C ALA A 86 6.93 -21.52 -10.08
N LEU A 87 6.70 -21.39 -11.39
CA LEU A 87 6.46 -20.09 -12.03
C LEU A 87 5.17 -19.44 -11.52
N TYR A 88 4.05 -20.16 -11.48
CA TYR A 88 2.80 -19.60 -10.95
C TYR A 88 2.91 -19.19 -9.47
N ILE A 89 3.52 -20.03 -8.64
CA ILE A 89 3.76 -19.70 -7.23
C ILE A 89 4.64 -18.46 -7.10
N SER A 90 5.70 -18.36 -7.92
CA SER A 90 6.58 -17.20 -7.92
C SER A 90 5.84 -15.92 -8.29
N ALA A 91 4.94 -15.96 -9.29
CA ALA A 91 4.13 -14.81 -9.67
C ALA A 91 3.20 -14.36 -8.54
N LEU A 92 2.56 -15.30 -7.83
CA LEU A 92 1.72 -14.99 -6.68
C LEU A 92 2.51 -14.38 -5.52
N ILE A 93 3.67 -14.96 -5.19
CA ILE A 93 4.54 -14.43 -4.13
C ILE A 93 5.01 -13.02 -4.49
N LEU A 94 5.50 -12.81 -5.72
CA LEU A 94 5.94 -11.49 -6.18
C LEU A 94 4.81 -10.46 -6.17
N THR A 95 3.58 -10.87 -6.48
CA THR A 95 2.41 -9.98 -6.39
C THR A 95 2.21 -9.49 -4.95
N ALA A 96 2.34 -10.40 -3.99
CA ALA A 96 2.19 -10.08 -2.57
C ALA A 96 3.33 -9.20 -2.04
N THR A 97 4.58 -9.44 -2.45
CA THR A 97 5.75 -8.73 -1.92
C THR A 97 6.05 -7.41 -2.63
N LEU A 98 5.88 -7.34 -3.95
CA LEU A 98 6.17 -6.13 -4.72
C LEU A 98 5.17 -5.01 -4.41
N HIS A 99 3.94 -5.33 -4.01
CA HIS A 99 2.93 -4.32 -3.65
C HIS A 99 3.37 -3.43 -2.47
N PRO A 100 3.63 -3.97 -1.25
CA PRO A 100 4.10 -3.16 -0.13
C PRO A 100 5.50 -2.59 -0.37
N LEU A 101 6.41 -3.30 -1.04
CA LEU A 101 7.75 -2.76 -1.36
C LEU A 101 7.65 -1.53 -2.28
N SER A 102 6.74 -1.53 -3.26
CA SER A 102 6.51 -0.39 -4.14
C SER A 102 6.01 0.82 -3.37
N HIS A 103 5.06 0.62 -2.45
CA HIS A 103 4.61 1.66 -1.52
C HIS A 103 5.77 2.20 -0.67
N TYR A 104 6.58 1.31 -0.10
CA TYR A 104 7.72 1.71 0.74
C TYR A 104 8.72 2.57 -0.02
N ILE A 105 9.21 2.08 -1.16
CA ILE A 105 10.23 2.76 -1.96
C ILE A 105 9.69 4.10 -2.45
N THR A 106 8.53 4.09 -3.11
CA THR A 106 7.92 5.30 -3.68
C THR A 106 7.55 6.30 -2.59
N GLY A 107 6.99 5.83 -1.48
CA GLY A 107 6.62 6.66 -0.34
C GLY A 107 7.83 7.39 0.24
N ASN A 108 8.92 6.69 0.55
CA ASN A 108 10.11 7.31 1.12
C ASN A 108 10.75 8.32 0.17
N LEU A 109 10.85 8.00 -1.14
CA LEU A 109 11.35 8.93 -2.16
C LEU A 109 10.51 10.21 -2.24
N LEU A 110 9.22 10.13 -1.92
CA LEU A 110 8.28 11.24 -1.97
C LEU A 110 8.04 11.91 -0.60
N GLY A 111 8.80 11.53 0.43
CA GLY A 111 8.74 12.11 1.78
C GLY A 111 7.62 11.57 2.67
N ILE A 112 7.02 10.43 2.31
CA ILE A 112 5.99 9.73 3.08
C ILE A 112 6.64 8.56 3.83
N ARG A 113 6.52 8.56 5.15
CA ARG A 113 7.09 7.51 6.00
C ARG A 113 6.05 6.46 6.36
N PHE A 114 6.53 5.35 6.89
CA PHE A 114 5.73 4.23 7.36
C PHE A 114 6.15 3.88 8.78
N THR A 115 5.21 3.38 9.58
CA THR A 115 5.48 3.07 11.00
C THR A 115 5.69 1.58 11.24
N HIS A 116 4.86 0.73 10.63
CA HIS A 116 4.87 -0.72 10.87
C HIS A 116 4.37 -1.47 9.64
N TYR A 117 4.77 -2.74 9.51
CA TYR A 117 4.03 -3.74 8.76
C TYR A 117 2.94 -4.35 9.65
N TYR A 118 1.83 -4.77 9.04
CA TYR A 118 0.79 -5.55 9.68
C TYR A 118 0.10 -6.44 8.68
N LEU A 119 -0.63 -7.45 9.15
CA LEU A 119 -1.40 -8.33 8.29
C LEU A 119 -2.82 -7.82 8.13
N ASN A 120 -3.26 -7.69 6.89
CA ASN A 120 -4.56 -7.15 6.50
C ASN A 120 -5.35 -8.16 5.66
N GLY A 121 -6.54 -7.73 5.22
CA GLY A 121 -7.44 -8.54 4.41
C GLY A 121 -8.36 -9.44 5.27
N PRO A 122 -9.36 -10.09 4.66
CA PRO A 122 -10.33 -10.92 5.39
C PRO A 122 -9.66 -12.08 6.15
N ALA A 123 -8.64 -12.69 5.53
CA ALA A 123 -7.87 -13.78 6.12
C ALA A 123 -6.70 -13.32 7.00
N ARG A 124 -6.41 -12.01 7.08
CA ARG A 124 -5.28 -11.42 7.84
C ARG A 124 -3.93 -12.06 7.50
N VAL A 125 -3.65 -12.19 6.22
CA VAL A 125 -2.38 -12.73 5.70
C VAL A 125 -1.66 -11.78 4.77
N GLU A 126 -2.32 -10.72 4.30
CA GLU A 126 -1.74 -9.79 3.33
C GLU A 126 -0.80 -8.82 4.04
N PRO A 127 0.51 -8.81 3.73
CA PRO A 127 1.42 -7.84 4.33
C PRO A 127 1.07 -6.43 3.85
N THR A 128 0.81 -5.53 4.80
CA THR A 128 0.44 -4.14 4.51
C THR A 128 1.28 -3.18 5.33
N LEU A 129 1.68 -2.07 4.69
CA LEU A 129 2.39 -0.98 5.34
C LEU A 129 1.43 0.02 5.98
N LYS A 130 1.66 0.30 7.25
CA LYS A 130 1.01 1.38 7.97
C LYS A 130 1.71 2.70 7.65
N ILE A 131 1.01 3.56 6.91
CA ILE A 131 1.46 4.94 6.62
C ILE A 131 1.57 5.75 7.91
N ASP A 132 2.67 6.50 8.07
CA ASP A 132 2.80 7.58 9.05
C ASP A 132 1.95 8.78 8.58
N TYR A 133 0.83 9.00 9.27
CA TYR A 133 -0.15 9.99 8.82
C TYR A 133 0.36 11.43 8.89
N PHE A 134 1.36 11.71 9.74
CA PHE A 134 1.97 13.03 9.84
C PHE A 134 2.76 13.37 8.57
N SER A 135 3.72 12.53 8.19
CA SER A 135 4.49 12.72 6.95
C SER A 135 3.58 12.63 5.71
N TYR A 136 2.58 11.75 5.74
CA TYR A 136 1.59 11.66 4.67
C TYR A 136 0.86 12.98 4.44
N LEU A 137 0.34 13.63 5.49
CA LEU A 137 -0.38 14.89 5.35
C LEU A 137 0.53 16.07 4.97
N LYS A 138 1.82 16.03 5.34
CA LYS A 138 2.82 17.00 4.86
C LYS A 138 3.14 16.86 3.38
N ALA A 139 3.06 15.65 2.83
CA ALA A 139 3.34 15.41 1.42
C ALA A 139 2.28 16.06 0.51
N ARG A 140 2.69 16.48 -0.70
CA ARG A 140 1.79 17.05 -1.72
C ARG A 140 0.75 16.02 -2.17
N GLY A 141 -0.44 16.46 -2.59
CA GLY A 141 -1.51 15.57 -3.08
C GLY A 141 -1.04 14.62 -4.18
N ARG A 142 -0.31 15.14 -5.17
CA ARG A 142 0.32 14.34 -6.23
C ARG A 142 1.27 13.26 -5.69
N ASN A 143 2.08 13.57 -4.67
CA ASN A 143 3.01 12.61 -4.07
C ASN A 143 2.25 11.47 -3.38
N ARG A 144 1.20 11.81 -2.63
CA ARG A 144 0.32 10.81 -1.98
C ARG A 144 -0.34 9.92 -3.03
N ALA A 145 -0.79 10.51 -4.14
CA ALA A 145 -1.42 9.76 -5.23
C ALA A 145 -0.45 8.81 -5.93
N ILE A 146 0.76 9.27 -6.26
CA ILE A 146 1.80 8.44 -6.88
C ILE A 146 2.17 7.27 -5.96
N MET A 147 2.32 7.51 -4.65
CA MET A 147 2.58 6.45 -3.69
C MET A 147 1.47 5.39 -3.73
N HIS A 148 0.18 5.78 -3.69
CA HIS A 148 -0.90 4.79 -3.80
C HIS A 148 -0.87 4.01 -5.13
N VAL A 149 -0.64 4.68 -6.26
CA VAL A 149 -0.54 4.01 -7.56
C VAL A 149 0.64 3.03 -7.62
N SER A 150 1.72 3.28 -6.89
CA SER A 150 2.92 2.43 -6.93
C SER A 150 2.65 1.00 -6.49
N GLY A 151 1.78 0.78 -5.49
CA GLY A 151 1.37 -0.57 -5.08
C GLY A 151 0.72 -1.34 -6.22
N VAL A 152 -0.19 -0.69 -6.95
CA VAL A 152 -0.86 -1.26 -8.14
C VAL A 152 0.15 -1.61 -9.22
N ILE A 153 1.12 -0.73 -9.48
CA ILE A 153 2.20 -1.01 -10.44
C ILE A 153 3.00 -2.24 -10.00
N GLY A 154 3.34 -2.35 -8.70
CA GLY A 154 4.04 -3.52 -8.15
C GLY A 154 3.25 -4.82 -8.36
N THR A 155 1.95 -4.81 -8.05
CA THR A 155 1.03 -5.93 -8.27
C THR A 155 1.01 -6.35 -9.75
N LEU A 156 0.91 -5.40 -10.67
CA LEU A 156 0.84 -5.68 -12.11
C LEU A 156 2.19 -6.12 -12.71
N ALA A 157 3.31 -5.62 -12.18
CA ALA A 157 4.64 -5.99 -12.66
C ALA A 157 4.98 -7.46 -12.37
N ALA A 158 4.50 -8.01 -11.25
CA ALA A 158 4.80 -9.37 -10.80
C ALA A 158 4.53 -10.46 -11.86
N PRO A 159 3.30 -10.65 -12.37
CA PRO A 159 3.03 -11.68 -13.38
C PRO A 159 3.79 -11.43 -14.69
N LEU A 160 4.03 -10.16 -15.06
CA LEU A 160 4.77 -9.82 -16.27
C LEU A 160 6.26 -10.21 -16.16
N ILE A 161 6.90 -9.94 -15.01
CA ILE A 161 8.28 -10.36 -14.73
C ILE A 161 8.39 -11.88 -14.87
N VAL A 162 7.48 -12.63 -14.26
CA VAL A 162 7.53 -14.10 -14.34
C VAL A 162 7.18 -14.62 -15.72
N ALA A 163 6.29 -13.98 -16.47
CA ALA A 163 6.02 -14.34 -17.86
C ALA A 163 7.29 -14.23 -18.72
N LEU A 164 8.10 -13.19 -18.52
CA LEU A 164 9.39 -13.03 -19.23
C LEU A 164 10.38 -14.14 -18.83
N ILE A 165 10.42 -14.54 -17.56
CA ILE A 165 11.24 -15.67 -17.09
C ILE A 165 10.76 -16.97 -17.74
N ALA A 166 9.44 -17.20 -17.80
CA ALA A 166 8.86 -18.37 -18.44
C ALA A 166 9.22 -18.46 -19.93
N LEU A 167 9.20 -17.34 -20.66
CA LEU A 167 9.66 -17.28 -22.05
C LEU A 167 11.14 -17.66 -22.19
N ASN A 168 12.00 -17.20 -21.28
CA ASN A 168 13.42 -17.54 -21.29
C ASN A 168 13.67 -19.05 -21.06
N LYS A 169 12.73 -19.74 -20.41
CA LYS A 169 12.77 -21.18 -20.11
C LYS A 169 11.97 -22.03 -21.11
N ASP A 170 11.62 -21.47 -22.28
CA ASP A 170 10.79 -22.11 -23.31
C ASP A 170 9.40 -22.58 -22.82
N ALA A 171 8.93 -22.07 -21.68
CA ALA A 171 7.63 -22.37 -21.09
C ALA A 171 6.53 -21.45 -21.64
N GLY A 172 6.35 -21.44 -22.97
CA GLY A 172 5.47 -20.51 -23.68
C GLY A 172 4.01 -20.50 -23.21
N ASN A 173 3.45 -21.68 -22.88
CA ASN A 173 2.09 -21.79 -22.35
C ASN A 173 1.93 -21.09 -21.00
N VAL A 174 2.92 -21.22 -20.11
CA VAL A 174 2.93 -20.56 -18.80
C VAL A 174 3.05 -19.05 -18.98
N ALA A 175 3.95 -18.61 -19.86
CA ALA A 175 4.11 -17.19 -20.16
C ALA A 175 2.80 -16.56 -20.66
N PHE A 176 2.10 -17.24 -21.56
CA PHE A 176 0.79 -16.80 -22.07
C PHE A 176 -0.26 -16.71 -20.95
N ASN A 177 -0.34 -17.72 -20.08
CA ASN A 177 -1.27 -17.71 -18.95
C ASN A 177 -0.96 -16.59 -17.94
N LEU A 178 0.32 -16.33 -17.66
CA LEU A 178 0.74 -15.22 -16.80
C LEU A 178 0.46 -13.85 -17.44
N PHE A 179 0.56 -13.74 -18.76
CA PHE A 179 0.14 -12.54 -19.48
C PHE A 179 -1.38 -12.33 -19.40
N ILE A 180 -2.18 -13.39 -19.52
CA ILE A 180 -3.63 -13.32 -19.26
C ILE A 180 -3.89 -12.87 -17.82
N LEU A 181 -3.19 -13.44 -16.83
CA LEU A 181 -3.31 -13.03 -15.43
C LEU A 181 -3.00 -11.54 -15.25
N PHE A 182 -1.95 -11.02 -15.88
CA PHE A 182 -1.64 -9.59 -15.91
C PHE A 182 -2.82 -8.76 -16.43
N LEU A 183 -3.41 -9.13 -17.56
CA LEU A 183 -4.58 -8.43 -18.11
C LEU A 183 -5.80 -8.53 -17.19
N LEU A 184 -6.05 -9.68 -16.59
CA LEU A 184 -7.13 -9.88 -15.62
C LEU A 184 -6.93 -9.01 -14.38
N LEU A 185 -5.70 -8.88 -13.88
CA LEU A 185 -5.38 -7.99 -12.76
C LEU A 185 -5.59 -6.52 -13.12
N ILE A 186 -5.29 -6.09 -14.34
CA ILE A 186 -5.63 -4.72 -14.80
C ILE A 186 -7.14 -4.51 -14.71
N VAL A 187 -7.94 -5.43 -15.26
CA VAL A 187 -9.40 -5.34 -15.21
C VAL A 187 -9.90 -5.35 -13.76
N PHE A 188 -9.36 -6.24 -12.92
CA PHE A 188 -9.70 -6.32 -11.50
C PHE A 188 -9.42 -5.00 -10.79
N GLU A 189 -8.21 -4.44 -10.92
CA GLU A 189 -7.84 -3.16 -10.32
C GLU A 189 -8.74 -2.01 -10.81
N LEU A 190 -9.07 -1.97 -12.11
CA LEU A 190 -9.98 -0.95 -12.66
C LEU A 190 -11.40 -1.09 -12.10
N LEU A 191 -11.90 -2.31 -11.86
CA LEU A 191 -13.25 -2.54 -11.34
C LEU A 191 -13.36 -2.39 -9.81
N THR A 192 -12.35 -2.86 -9.07
CA THR A 192 -12.38 -2.92 -7.59
C THR A 192 -11.62 -1.75 -6.96
N SER A 193 -10.35 -1.55 -7.33
CA SER A 193 -9.46 -0.55 -6.73
C SER A 193 -9.93 0.88 -6.94
N THR A 194 -10.69 1.15 -8.02
CA THR A 194 -11.33 2.46 -8.29
C THR A 194 -12.48 2.78 -7.34
N LYS A 195 -13.08 1.78 -6.70
CA LYS A 195 -14.16 1.93 -5.70
C LYS A 195 -13.63 1.78 -4.28
N ILE A 196 -12.77 0.77 -4.07
CA ILE A 196 -12.22 0.39 -2.78
C ILE A 196 -10.77 -0.05 -3.04
N GLY A 197 -9.80 0.78 -2.67
CA GLY A 197 -8.39 0.44 -2.85
C GLY A 197 -7.52 1.65 -3.12
N ASP A 198 -6.37 1.39 -3.72
CA ASP A 198 -5.32 2.38 -3.93
C ASP A 198 -5.61 3.31 -5.10
N LEU A 199 -6.27 2.87 -6.18
CA LEU A 199 -6.66 3.78 -7.26
C LEU A 199 -7.72 4.79 -6.81
N MET A 200 -8.68 4.37 -5.97
CA MET A 200 -9.66 5.26 -5.34
C MET A 200 -8.97 6.29 -4.46
N ARG A 201 -8.01 5.84 -3.63
CA ARG A 201 -7.22 6.73 -2.78
C ARG A 201 -6.40 7.69 -3.64
N ALA A 202 -5.70 7.21 -4.65
CA ALA A 202 -4.92 8.02 -5.57
C ALA A 202 -5.76 9.10 -6.25
N ARG A 203 -6.94 8.72 -6.80
CA ARG A 203 -7.88 9.66 -7.40
C ARG A 203 -8.34 10.72 -6.41
N ARG A 204 -8.63 10.33 -5.15
CA ARG A 204 -8.98 11.28 -4.09
C ARG A 204 -7.84 12.22 -3.78
N GLU A 205 -6.60 11.73 -3.73
CA GLU A 205 -5.43 12.58 -3.43
C GLU A 205 -5.02 13.48 -4.61
N PHE A 206 -5.29 13.11 -5.86
CA PHE A 206 -5.09 14.01 -7.02
C PHE A 206 -6.03 15.21 -7.02
N ARG A 207 -7.23 15.08 -6.42
CA ARG A 207 -8.24 16.16 -6.35
C ARG A 207 -8.02 17.13 -5.19
N ASN A 208 -7.12 16.82 -4.25
CA ASN A 208 -6.86 17.56 -3.01
C ASN A 208 -5.41 18.10 -2.94
#